data_AF-A0A944C5T6-F1
#
_entry.id   AF-A0A944C5T6-F1
#
_cell.length_a   1.000
_cell.length_b   1.000
_cell.length_c   1.000
_cell.angle_alpha   90.00
_cell.angle_beta   90.00
_cell.angle_gamma   90.00
#
_symmetry.space_group_name_H-M   'P 1'
#
loop_
_entity.id
_entity.type
_entity.pdbx_description
1 polymer ?
#
loop_
_entity_poly.entity_id
_entity_poly.type
_entity_poly.pdbx_seq_one_letter_code
_entity_poly.pdbx_strand_id
1 'polypeptide(L)'
;MNEYIQHAQDHNEKALVALQKDFAKLRTGRANAAVLEGITVNYYGAPTPITQVAAIKCPEAHMLTIEPWDKSIVNAVEKAIMASDLGVTPSN
;
A
#
# COMPACT_ATOMS: atom_id res chain seq x y z
N MET A 1 -33.90 2.97 23.58
CA MET A 1 -33.80 1.66 22.90
C MET A 1 -33.07 1.78 21.56
N ASN A 2 -33.43 2.73 20.68
CA ASN A 2 -32.76 2.88 19.37
C ASN A 2 -31.29 3.35 19.43
N GLU A 3 -30.89 4.17 20.41
CA GLU A 3 -29.49 4.65 20.51
C GLU A 3 -28.48 3.51 20.77
N TYR A 4 -28.84 2.52 21.57
CA TYR A 4 -27.97 1.36 21.83
C TYR A 4 -27.78 0.49 20.58
N ILE A 5 -28.82 0.37 19.76
CA ILE A 5 -28.77 -0.38 18.49
C ILE A 5 -27.91 0.38 17.47
N GLN A 6 -28.08 1.70 17.36
CA GLN A 6 -27.25 2.57 16.51
C GLN A 6 -25.77 2.48 16.90
N HIS A 7 -25.46 2.58 18.19
CA HIS A 7 -24.08 2.50 18.67
C HIS A 7 -23.44 1.12 18.44
N ALA A 8 -24.23 0.05 18.53
CA ALA A 8 -23.77 -1.30 18.18
C ALA A 8 -23.55 -1.48 16.67
N GLN A 9 -24.41 -0.89 15.84
CA GLN A 9 -24.26 -0.88 14.38
C GLN A 9 -23.00 -0.13 13.96
N ASP A 10 -22.76 1.06 14.49
CA ASP A 10 -21.54 1.85 14.25
C ASP A 10 -20.27 1.10 14.64
N HIS A 11 -20.30 0.37 15.76
CA HIS A 11 -19.17 -0.42 16.21
C HIS A 11 -18.91 -1.62 15.28
N ASN A 12 -19.96 -2.32 14.87
CA ASN A 12 -19.85 -3.43 13.93
C ASN A 12 -19.35 -2.98 12.57
N GLU A 13 -19.82 -1.83 12.07
CA GLU A 13 -19.37 -1.27 10.80
C GLU A 13 -17.89 -0.89 10.86
N LYS A 14 -17.43 -0.26 11.95
CA LYS A 14 -16.00 0.01 12.18
C LYS A 14 -15.17 -1.27 12.23
N ALA A 15 -15.65 -2.32 12.89
CA ALA A 15 -14.97 -3.61 12.94
C ALA A 15 -14.88 -4.25 11.54
N LEU A 16 -15.94 -4.15 10.73
CA LEU A 16 -15.98 -4.66 9.36
C LEU A 16 -15.01 -3.90 8.45
N VAL A 17 -14.94 -2.58 8.58
CA VAL A 17 -13.98 -1.73 7.86
C VAL A 17 -12.54 -2.06 8.26
N ALA A 18 -12.26 -2.25 9.55
CA ALA A 18 -10.93 -2.66 10.02
C ALA A 18 -10.54 -4.04 9.44
N LEU A 19 -11.47 -5.00 9.45
CA LEU A 19 -11.26 -6.32 8.89
C LEU A 19 -10.99 -6.27 7.38
N GLN A 20 -11.76 -5.49 6.62
CA GLN A 20 -11.51 -5.29 5.18
C GLN A 20 -10.14 -4.67 4.92
N LYS A 21 -9.72 -3.71 5.74
CA LYS A 21 -8.41 -3.07 5.62
C LYS A 21 -7.28 -4.06 5.88
N ASP A 22 -7.43 -4.94 6.86
CA ASP A 22 -6.45 -5.98 7.15
C ASP A 22 -6.40 -7.04 6.03
N PHE A 23 -7.55 -7.40 5.45
CA PHE A 23 -7.58 -8.27 4.27
C PHE A 23 -6.97 -7.64 3.02
N ALA A 24 -7.14 -6.33 2.82
CA ALA A 24 -6.52 -5.61 1.71
C ALA A 24 -4.98 -5.59 1.80
N LYS A 25 -4.44 -5.59 3.02
CA LYS A 25 -2.99 -5.73 3.29
C LYS A 25 -2.49 -7.16 3.15
N LEU A 26 -3.38 -8.15 3.23
CA LEU A 26 -3.01 -9.55 3.15
C LEU A 26 -2.62 -9.91 1.70
N ARG A 27 -1.41 -10.46 1.55
CA ARG A 27 -0.85 -10.89 0.26
C ARG A 27 -1.62 -12.09 -0.28
N THR A 28 -2.55 -11.86 -1.19
CA THR A 28 -3.41 -12.89 -1.80
C THR A 28 -2.87 -13.46 -3.12
N GLY A 29 -1.57 -13.35 -3.39
CA GLY A 29 -0.94 -13.88 -4.61
C GLY A 29 -1.32 -13.15 -5.90
N ARG A 30 -2.21 -12.15 -5.83
CA ARG A 30 -2.49 -11.18 -6.90
C ARG A 30 -1.77 -9.88 -6.59
N ALA A 31 -1.10 -9.30 -7.58
CA ALA A 31 -0.49 -7.99 -7.50
C ALA A 31 -1.55 -6.94 -7.13
N ASN A 32 -1.45 -6.38 -5.92
CA ASN A 32 -2.34 -5.34 -5.44
C ASN A 32 -1.48 -4.16 -4.96
N ALA A 33 -1.83 -2.95 -5.40
CA ALA A 33 -1.17 -1.72 -5.01
C ALA A 33 -1.21 -1.48 -3.49
N ALA A 34 -2.22 -2.03 -2.79
CA ALA A 34 -2.35 -1.96 -1.34
C ALA A 34 -1.18 -2.59 -0.58
N VAL A 35 -0.44 -3.53 -1.19
CA VAL A 35 0.73 -4.16 -0.55
C VAL A 35 1.89 -3.16 -0.42
N LEU A 36 1.91 -2.11 -1.25
CA LEU A 36 2.92 -1.06 -1.22
C LEU A 36 2.57 0.10 -0.25
N GLU A 37 1.36 0.15 0.32
CA GLU A 37 0.88 1.25 1.18
C GLU A 37 1.65 1.40 2.51
N GLY A 38 2.51 0.45 2.88
CA GLY A 38 3.36 0.52 4.07
C GLY A 38 4.80 1.00 3.81
N ILE A 39 5.20 1.14 2.55
CA ILE A 39 6.60 1.43 2.21
C ILE A 39 6.83 2.93 2.19
N THR A 40 7.80 3.38 2.99
CA THR A 40 8.27 4.77 2.98
C THR A 40 9.58 4.85 2.22
N VAL A 41 9.71 5.90 1.42
CA VAL A 41 10.88 6.22 0.62
C VAL A 41 11.42 7.55 1.11
N ASN A 42 12.73 7.65 1.28
CA ASN A 42 13.34 8.91 1.67
C ASN A 42 13.35 9.88 0.48
N TYR A 43 12.48 10.88 0.50
CA TYR A 43 12.39 11.93 -0.51
C TYR A 43 12.98 13.22 0.05
N TYR A 44 14.15 13.62 -0.45
CA TYR A 44 14.86 14.83 -0.01
C TYR A 44 15.05 14.93 1.53
N GLY A 45 15.29 13.81 2.22
CA GLY A 45 15.52 13.78 3.66
C GLY A 45 14.27 13.61 4.52
N ALA A 46 13.08 13.56 3.93
CA ALA A 46 11.84 13.24 4.61
C ALA A 46 11.34 11.82 4.23
N PRO A 47 10.90 11.00 5.20
CA PRO A 47 10.26 9.73 4.91
C PRO A 47 8.86 9.98 4.35
N THR A 48 8.69 9.73 3.05
CA THR A 48 7.43 9.95 2.33
C THR A 48 6.87 8.60 1.87
N PRO A 49 5.56 8.34 2.00
CA PRO A 49 4.94 7.12 1.47
C PRO A 49 5.15 6.97 -0.03
N ILE A 50 5.44 5.75 -0.50
CA ILE A 50 5.65 5.46 -1.92
C ILE A 50 4.44 5.85 -2.79
N THR A 51 3.23 5.74 -2.23
CA THR A 51 1.97 6.11 -2.88
C THR A 51 1.85 7.60 -3.21
N GLN A 52 2.62 8.46 -2.52
CA GLN A 52 2.62 9.90 -2.77
C GLN A 52 3.71 10.32 -3.77
N VAL A 53 4.79 9.54 -3.90
CA VAL A 53 5.92 9.85 -4.77
C VAL A 53 5.88 9.12 -6.12
N ALA A 54 5.00 8.13 -6.27
CA ALA A 54 4.82 7.37 -7.50
C ALA A 54 3.37 6.94 -7.74
N ALA A 55 2.99 6.85 -9.01
CA ALA A 55 1.76 6.23 -9.45
C ALA A 55 1.95 4.71 -9.56
N ILE A 56 1.11 3.94 -8.87
CA ILE A 56 1.16 2.47 -8.89
C ILE A 56 0.06 1.97 -9.82
N LYS A 57 0.46 1.21 -10.85
CA LYS A 57 -0.45 0.54 -11.77
C LYS A 57 -0.24 -0.98 -11.69
N CYS A 58 -1.32 -1.72 -11.89
CA CYS A 58 -1.30 -3.17 -11.98
C CYS A 58 -1.71 -3.57 -13.40
N PRO A 59 -0.77 -3.58 -14.38
CA PRO A 59 -1.08 -4.00 -15.73
C PRO A 59 -1.34 -5.52 -15.82
N GLU A 60 -0.71 -6.32 -14.98
CA GLU A 60 -0.85 -7.78 -14.96
C GLU A 60 -0.92 -8.33 -13.54
N ALA A 61 -1.55 -9.49 -13.35
CA ALA A 61 -1.82 -10.07 -12.03
C ALA A 61 -0.56 -10.39 -11.20
N HIS A 62 0.63 -10.38 -11.79
CA HIS A 62 1.91 -10.68 -11.14
C HIS A 62 2.95 -9.56 -11.30
N MET A 63 2.60 -8.45 -11.95
CA MET A 63 3.50 -7.32 -12.20
C MET A 63 2.89 -6.01 -11.70
N LEU A 64 3.67 -5.27 -10.90
CA LEU A 64 3.34 -3.92 -10.47
C LEU A 64 4.25 -2.95 -11.23
N THR A 65 3.65 -1.97 -11.91
CA THR A 65 4.38 -0.88 -12.53
C THR A 65 4.29 0.33 -11.62
N ILE A 66 5.46 0.82 -11.19
CA ILE A 66 5.58 1.99 -10.33
C ILE A 66 6.18 3.10 -11.18
N GLU A 67 5.39 4.13 -11.47
CA GLU A 67 5.78 5.30 -12.25
C GLU A 67 6.07 6.46 -11.27
N PRO A 68 7.33 6.70 -10.89
CA PRO A 68 7.68 7.82 -10.02
C PRO A 68 7.49 9.15 -10.74
N TRP A 69 7.08 10.18 -10.00
CA TRP A 69 6.93 11.54 -10.54
C TRP A 69 8.29 12.19 -10.86
N ASP A 70 9.35 11.76 -10.17
CA ASP A 70 10.73 12.21 -10.37
C ASP A 70 11.62 11.00 -10.69
N LYS A 71 12.54 11.13 -11.64
CA LYS A 71 13.50 10.07 -11.97
C LYS A 71 14.62 9.95 -10.92
N SER A 72 14.87 11.01 -10.15
CA SER A 72 15.92 11.02 -9.11
C SER A 72 15.65 10.00 -7.99
N ILE A 73 14.38 9.63 -7.78
CA ILE A 73 13.95 8.75 -6.70
C ILE A 73 13.88 7.28 -7.07
N VAL A 74 14.12 6.90 -8.34
CA VAL A 74 14.04 5.51 -8.79
C VAL A 74 14.94 4.60 -7.94
N ASN A 75 16.19 5.00 -7.71
CA ASN A 75 17.13 4.24 -6.87
C ASN A 75 16.69 4.15 -5.40
N ALA A 76 16.02 5.18 -4.87
CA ALA A 76 15.52 5.18 -3.49
C ALA A 76 14.29 4.27 -3.36
N VAL A 77 13.42 4.27 -4.37
CA VAL A 77 12.25 3.40 -4.47
C VAL A 77 12.68 1.93 -4.59
N GLU A 78 13.63 1.60 -5.48
CA GLU A 78 14.16 0.24 -5.62
C GLU A 78 14.71 -0.29 -4.30
N LYS A 79 15.52 0.53 -3.60
CA LYS A 79 16.05 0.17 -2.28
C LYS A 79 14.94 -0.04 -1.25
N ALA A 80 13.92 0.80 -1.23
CA ALA A 80 12.80 0.68 -0.30
C ALA A 80 11.96 -0.58 -0.57
N ILE A 81 11.77 -0.95 -1.84
CA ILE A 81 11.06 -2.18 -2.24
C ILE A 81 11.89 -3.42 -1.89
N MET A 82 13.20 -3.42 -2.15
CA MET A 82 14.09 -4.53 -1.78
C MET A 82 14.23 -4.68 -0.26
N ALA A 83 14.23 -3.58 0.49
CA ALA A 83 14.25 -3.60 1.95
C ALA A 83 12.89 -4.01 2.54
N SER A 84 11.82 -3.93 1.76
CA SER A 84 10.51 -4.39 2.19
C SER A 84 10.42 -5.90 2.04
N ASP A 85 9.83 -6.58 3.02
CA ASP A 85 9.58 -8.03 3.04
C ASP A 85 8.59 -8.51 1.95
N LEU A 86 8.31 -7.70 0.93
CA LEU A 86 7.51 -8.08 -0.22
C LEU A 86 8.21 -9.16 -1.06
N GLY A 87 9.53 -9.27 -1.05
CA GLY A 87 10.25 -10.27 -1.86
C GLY A 87 9.95 -10.15 -3.36
N VAL A 88 9.67 -8.92 -3.81
CA VAL A 88 9.44 -8.58 -5.22
C VAL A 88 10.72 -7.95 -5.75
N THR A 89 11.22 -8.46 -6.88
CA THR A 89 12.40 -7.90 -7.54
C THR A 89 11.97 -6.78 -8.48
N PRO A 90 12.38 -5.52 -8.25
CA PRO A 90 12.18 -4.46 -9.22
C PRO A 90 12.97 -4.78 -10.50
N SER A 91 12.34 -4.62 -11.66
CA SER A 91 12.97 -4.69 -12.98
C SER A 91 12.67 -3.39 -13.70
N ASN A 92 13.73 -2.65 -14.05
CA ASN A 92 13.69 -1.39 -14.79
C ASN A 92 13.49 -1.62 -16.29
#